data_AF-A0A923A346-F1
#
_entry.id   AF-A0A923A346-F1
#
_cell.length_a   1.000
_cell.length_b   1.000
_cell.length_c   1.000
_cell.angle_alpha   90.00
_cell.angle_beta   90.00
_cell.angle_gamma   90.00
#
_symmetry.space_group_name_H-M   'P 1'
#
loop_
_entity.id
_entity.type
_entity.pdbx_description
1 polymer ?
#
loop_
_entity_poly.entity_id
_entity_poly.type
_entity_poly.pdbx_seq_one_letter_code
_entity_poly.pdbx_strand_id
1 'polypeptide(L)'
;MDTQKFWKIIEKIKDSEEPEEAIKNQLNGLTPEEIVSYQEHFDAFFEKAYRWDLWGAAYIIEGGCSDDGFMDFRYGLISKGKEVYETSLKNPDNLADFDLEDEISNELFGYSALE
;
A
#
# COMPACT_ATOMS: atom_id res chain seq x y z
N MET A 1 -16.50 5.82 -2.92
CA MET A 1 -15.55 6.33 -3.94
C MET A 1 -15.24 5.24 -4.95
N ASP A 2 -14.79 5.59 -6.16
CA ASP A 2 -14.28 4.62 -7.13
C ASP A 2 -12.76 4.38 -6.93
N THR A 3 -12.22 3.38 -7.63
CA THR A 3 -10.79 3.03 -7.57
C THR A 3 -9.88 4.15 -8.10
N GLN A 4 -10.35 4.97 -9.03
CA GLN A 4 -9.56 6.11 -9.52
C GLN A 4 -9.37 7.16 -8.43
N LYS A 5 -10.42 7.47 -7.66
CA LYS A 5 -10.35 8.40 -6.53
C LYS A 5 -9.50 7.82 -5.39
N PHE A 6 -9.60 6.51 -5.11
CA PHE A 6 -8.71 5.83 -4.16
C PHE A 6 -7.24 6.06 -4.53
N TRP A 7 -6.83 5.69 -5.75
CA TRP A 7 -5.43 5.85 -6.16
C TRP A 7 -5.01 7.33 -6.21
N LYS A 8 -5.89 8.26 -6.59
CA LYS A 8 -5.60 9.70 -6.51
C LYS A 8 -5.30 10.19 -5.08
N ILE A 9 -5.83 9.53 -4.05
CA ILE A 9 -5.51 9.87 -2.65
C ILE A 9 -4.11 9.36 -2.32
N ILE A 10 -3.81 8.10 -2.64
CA ILE A 10 -2.49 7.50 -2.40
C ILE A 10 -1.39 8.25 -3.15
N GLU A 11 -1.59 8.58 -4.42
CA GLU A 11 -0.60 9.31 -5.23
C GLU A 11 -0.27 10.71 -4.69
N LYS A 12 -1.13 11.32 -3.89
CA LYS A 12 -0.84 12.61 -3.25
C LYS A 12 0.09 12.48 -2.05
N ILE A 13 0.16 11.30 -1.44
CA ILE A 13 0.80 11.08 -0.14
C ILE A 13 1.98 10.09 -0.21
N LYS A 14 2.13 9.37 -1.33
CA LYS A 14 3.18 8.34 -1.51
C LYS A 14 4.62 8.83 -1.33
N ASP A 15 4.86 10.12 -1.62
CA ASP A 15 6.18 10.76 -1.52
C ASP A 15 6.30 11.63 -0.25
N SER A 16 5.36 11.49 0.69
CA SER A 16 5.39 12.22 1.97
C SER A 16 6.39 11.57 2.93
N GLU A 17 7.09 12.38 3.71
CA GLU A 17 7.94 11.90 4.82
C GLU A 17 7.14 11.22 5.94
N GLU A 18 5.84 11.54 6.08
CA GLU A 18 4.93 10.99 7.09
C GLU A 18 3.63 10.51 6.40
N PRO A 19 3.67 9.42 5.63
CA PRO A 19 2.55 8.97 4.81
C PRO A 19 1.30 8.64 5.64
N GLU A 20 1.45 8.18 6.89
CA GLU A 20 0.35 7.86 7.82
C GLU A 20 -0.44 9.11 8.22
N GLU A 21 0.25 10.19 8.55
CA GLU A 21 -0.39 11.46 8.89
C GLU A 21 -0.96 12.13 7.63
N ALA A 22 -0.27 12.01 6.51
CA ALA A 22 -0.73 12.53 5.23
C ALA A 22 -2.04 11.84 4.78
N ILE A 23 -2.15 10.51 4.92
CA ILE A 23 -3.38 9.78 4.56
C ILE A 23 -4.53 10.12 5.52
N LYS A 24 -4.30 10.19 6.84
CA LYS A 24 -5.32 10.63 7.81
C LYS A 24 -5.88 12.00 7.45
N ASN A 25 -5.01 12.94 7.08
CA ASN A 25 -5.44 14.27 6.62
C ASN A 25 -6.28 14.23 5.34
N GLN A 26 -5.97 13.34 4.39
CA GLN A 26 -6.84 13.15 3.20
C GLN A 26 -8.21 12.57 3.59
N LEU A 27 -8.25 11.60 4.51
CA LEU A 27 -9.47 10.92 4.93
C LEU A 27 -10.39 11.82 5.77
N ASN A 28 -9.84 12.68 6.63
CA ASN A 28 -10.59 13.67 7.43
C ASN A 28 -11.45 14.62 6.59
N GLY A 29 -11.10 14.82 5.31
CA GLY A 29 -11.87 15.65 4.38
C GLY A 29 -13.00 14.93 3.66
N LEU A 30 -13.22 13.64 3.91
CA LEU A 30 -14.18 12.80 3.20
C LEU A 30 -15.48 12.61 3.97
N THR A 31 -16.52 12.23 3.24
CA THR A 31 -17.78 11.78 3.85
C THR A 31 -17.65 10.38 4.44
N PRO A 32 -18.47 9.98 5.43
CA PRO A 32 -18.46 8.63 5.99
C PRO A 32 -18.61 7.53 4.92
N GLU A 33 -19.48 7.73 3.92
CA GLU A 33 -19.66 6.79 2.82
C GLU A 33 -18.39 6.64 1.96
N GLU A 34 -17.65 7.73 1.80
CA GLU A 34 -16.37 7.69 1.08
C GLU A 34 -15.28 7.01 1.89
N ILE A 35 -15.23 7.20 3.21
CA ILE A 35 -14.29 6.48 4.10
C ILE A 35 -14.55 4.98 4.05
N VAL A 36 -15.81 4.55 4.12
CA VAL A 36 -16.17 3.12 3.98
C VAL A 36 -15.69 2.57 2.64
N SER A 37 -15.99 3.28 1.54
CA SER A 37 -15.52 2.83 0.23
C SER A 37 -13.98 2.83 0.09
N TYR A 38 -13.28 3.75 0.76
CA TYR A 38 -11.82 3.75 0.79
C TYR A 38 -11.31 2.45 1.42
N GLN A 39 -11.85 2.08 2.58
CA GLN A 39 -11.49 0.84 3.27
C GLN A 39 -11.81 -0.38 2.41
N GLU A 40 -12.99 -0.45 1.79
CA GLU A 40 -13.37 -1.56 0.89
C GLU A 40 -12.37 -1.74 -0.27
N HIS A 41 -11.91 -0.63 -0.88
CA HIS A 41 -10.88 -0.71 -1.93
C HIS A 41 -9.52 -1.10 -1.36
N PHE A 42 -9.14 -0.55 -0.21
CA PHE A 42 -7.88 -0.89 0.45
C PHE A 42 -7.80 -2.38 0.75
N ASP A 43 -8.84 -2.94 1.37
CA ASP A 43 -8.95 -4.37 1.70
C ASP A 43 -8.87 -5.22 0.43
N ALA A 44 -9.59 -4.84 -0.64
CA ALA A 44 -9.56 -5.56 -1.90
C ALA A 44 -8.15 -5.57 -2.54
N PHE A 45 -7.41 -4.46 -2.47
CA PHE A 45 -6.02 -4.41 -2.95
C PHE A 45 -5.07 -5.19 -2.02
N PHE A 46 -5.28 -5.15 -0.72
CA PHE A 46 -4.48 -5.89 0.25
C PHE A 46 -4.63 -7.40 0.07
N GLU A 47 -5.86 -7.89 -0.11
CA GLU A 47 -6.15 -9.29 -0.41
C GLU A 47 -5.56 -9.72 -1.75
N LYS A 48 -5.69 -8.89 -2.79
CA LYS A 48 -5.16 -9.19 -4.13
C LYS A 48 -3.64 -9.31 -4.16
N ALA A 49 -2.94 -8.62 -3.25
CA ALA A 49 -1.49 -8.71 -3.11
C ALA A 49 -1.02 -9.96 -2.34
N TYR A 50 -1.94 -10.76 -1.76
CA TYR A 50 -1.60 -12.01 -1.07
C TYR A 50 -1.26 -13.12 -2.08
N ARG A 51 -0.03 -13.09 -2.60
CA ARG A 51 0.46 -14.04 -3.60
C ARG A 51 1.83 -14.59 -3.24
N TRP A 52 2.06 -15.85 -3.59
CA TRP A 52 3.33 -16.53 -3.32
C TRP A 52 4.52 -15.84 -3.99
N ASP A 53 4.37 -15.39 -5.23
CA ASP A 53 5.45 -14.70 -5.95
C ASP A 53 5.83 -13.36 -5.30
N LEU A 54 4.84 -12.59 -4.83
CA LEU A 54 5.09 -11.39 -4.03
C LEU A 54 5.70 -11.70 -2.66
N TRP A 55 5.29 -12.80 -2.00
CA TRP A 55 5.91 -13.23 -0.75
C TRP A 55 7.39 -13.58 -0.96
N GLY A 56 7.72 -14.26 -2.07
CA GLY A 56 9.10 -14.55 -2.44
C GLY A 56 9.93 -13.28 -2.68
N ALA A 57 9.36 -12.28 -3.35
CA ALA A 57 10.00 -10.98 -3.52
C ALA A 57 10.22 -10.29 -2.16
N ALA A 58 9.21 -10.23 -1.31
CA ALA A 58 9.33 -9.67 0.04
C ALA A 58 10.43 -10.36 0.85
N TYR A 59 10.49 -11.70 0.83
CA TYR A 59 11.53 -12.47 1.51
C TYR A 59 12.94 -12.11 1.03
N ILE A 60 13.13 -11.88 -0.27
CA ILE A 60 14.43 -11.52 -0.83
C ILE A 60 14.80 -10.08 -0.48
N ILE A 61 13.86 -9.15 -0.65
CA ILE A 61 14.06 -7.71 -0.43
C ILE A 61 14.35 -7.43 1.05
N GLU A 62 13.54 -7.99 1.94
CA GLU A 62 13.59 -7.72 3.39
C GLU A 62 14.56 -8.65 4.15
N GLY A 63 15.27 -9.54 3.44
CA GLY A 63 16.22 -10.49 4.05
C GLY A 63 15.57 -11.61 4.88
N GLY A 64 14.27 -11.80 4.71
CA GLY A 64 13.40 -12.75 5.39
C GLY A 64 11.96 -12.25 5.39
N CYS A 65 10.96 -13.12 5.57
CA CYS A 65 9.57 -12.68 5.65
C CYS A 65 8.76 -13.64 6.51
N SER A 66 8.14 -13.12 7.57
CA SER A 66 7.08 -13.81 8.32
C SER A 66 5.72 -13.51 7.71
N ASP A 67 4.65 -14.11 8.22
CA ASP A 67 3.29 -13.74 7.80
C ASP A 67 2.97 -12.27 8.14
N ASP A 68 3.43 -11.78 9.29
CA ASP A 68 3.29 -10.37 9.71
C ASP A 68 4.14 -9.45 8.84
N GLY A 69 5.40 -9.81 8.58
CA GLY A 69 6.24 -9.04 7.66
C GLY A 69 5.66 -8.98 6.23
N PHE A 70 5.00 -10.04 5.78
CA PHE A 70 4.30 -10.02 4.49
C PHE A 70 3.02 -9.19 4.52
N MET A 71 2.38 -9.04 5.68
CA MET A 71 1.28 -8.11 5.89
C MET A 71 1.79 -6.66 5.74
N ASP A 72 2.86 -6.32 6.44
CA ASP A 72 3.46 -4.98 6.41
C ASP A 72 3.97 -4.62 5.00
N PHE A 73 4.61 -5.57 4.33
CA PHE A 73 5.05 -5.42 2.94
C PHE A 73 3.89 -5.05 2.00
N ARG A 74 2.73 -5.71 2.15
CA ARG A 74 1.57 -5.44 1.29
C ARG A 74 0.90 -4.10 1.61
N TYR A 75 0.87 -3.68 2.87
CA TYR A 75 0.41 -2.35 3.24
C TYR A 75 1.26 -1.27 2.61
N GLY A 76 2.58 -1.39 2.72
CA GLY A 76 3.48 -0.42 2.11
C GLY A 76 3.53 -0.51 0.59
N LEU A 77 3.34 -1.69 -0.02
CA LEU A 77 3.20 -1.79 -1.48
C LEU A 77 2.02 -0.95 -2.01
N ILE A 78 0.92 -0.86 -1.25
CA ILE A 78 -0.20 0.03 -1.57
C ILE A 78 0.22 1.49 -1.37
N SER A 79 0.94 1.82 -0.28
CA SER A 79 1.35 3.19 0.03
C SER A 79 2.28 3.81 -1.02
N LYS A 80 3.11 3.00 -1.69
CA LYS A 80 4.01 3.44 -2.79
C LYS A 80 3.27 3.80 -4.09
N GLY A 81 1.94 3.68 -4.12
CA GLY A 81 1.12 4.17 -5.23
C GLY A 81 0.78 3.12 -6.29
N LYS A 82 -0.04 3.55 -7.26
CA LYS A 82 -0.71 2.67 -8.20
C LYS A 82 0.26 1.98 -9.14
N GLU A 83 1.24 2.72 -9.65
CA GLU A 83 2.19 2.21 -10.63
C GLU A 83 3.05 1.09 -10.04
N VAL A 84 3.65 1.34 -8.87
CA VAL A 84 4.45 0.35 -8.13
C VAL A 84 3.60 -0.87 -7.83
N TYR A 85 2.40 -0.67 -7.27
CA TYR A 85 1.49 -1.77 -6.93
C TYR A 85 1.13 -2.63 -8.16
N GLU A 86 0.59 -2.02 -9.23
CA GLU A 86 0.10 -2.77 -10.39
C GLU A 86 1.22 -3.47 -11.18
N THR A 87 2.39 -2.83 -11.30
CA THR A 87 3.54 -3.42 -11.98
C THR A 87 4.13 -4.58 -11.20
N SER A 88 4.19 -4.48 -9.87
CA SER A 88 4.65 -5.56 -8.98
C SER A 88 3.70 -6.75 -8.99
N LEU A 89 2.39 -6.49 -9.01
CA LEU A 89 1.40 -7.56 -9.19
C LEU A 89 1.51 -8.24 -10.56
N LYS A 90 1.92 -7.52 -11.60
CA LYS A 90 2.13 -8.13 -12.92
C LYS A 90 3.39 -8.99 -12.94
N ASN A 91 4.47 -8.49 -12.35
CA ASN A 91 5.74 -9.19 -12.21
C ASN A 91 6.51 -8.62 -11.00
N PRO A 92 6.70 -9.39 -9.91
CA PRO A 92 7.38 -8.91 -8.71
C PRO A 92 8.81 -8.43 -8.96
N ASP A 93 9.50 -8.94 -9.99
CA ASP A 93 10.87 -8.48 -10.33
C ASP A 93 10.91 -6.99 -10.71
N ASN A 94 9.80 -6.41 -11.15
CA ASN A 94 9.72 -4.98 -11.48
C ASN A 94 9.94 -4.09 -10.25
N LEU A 95 9.84 -4.63 -9.03
CA LEU A 95 10.18 -3.89 -7.80
C LEU A 95 11.62 -3.38 -7.82
N ALA A 96 12.53 -4.08 -8.50
CA ALA A 96 13.93 -3.67 -8.64
C ALA A 96 14.13 -2.44 -9.55
N ASP A 97 13.11 -2.05 -10.34
CA ASP A 97 13.19 -0.90 -11.24
C ASP A 97 12.77 0.42 -10.58
N PHE A 98 12.19 0.36 -9.37
CA PHE A 98 11.76 1.53 -8.63
C PHE A 98 12.81 1.96 -7.61
N ASP A 99 13.04 3.26 -7.51
CA ASP A 99 13.86 3.87 -6.47
C ASP A 99 13.02 4.01 -5.19
N LEU A 100 12.80 2.88 -4.52
CA LEU A 100 12.04 2.82 -3.27
C LEU A 100 12.99 3.17 -2.13
N GLU A 101 13.07 4.48 -1.80
CA GLU A 101 13.75 4.95 -0.60
C GLU A 101 13.10 4.33 0.64
N ASP A 102 13.95 3.70 1.46
CA ASP A 102 13.65 2.92 2.67
C ASP A 102 12.56 1.84 2.52
N GLU A 103 12.63 0.85 3.42
CA GLU A 103 11.82 -0.37 3.52
C GLU A 103 10.43 -0.30 2.84
N ILE A 104 10.09 -1.30 2.02
CA ILE A 104 8.76 -1.35 1.40
C ILE A 104 7.69 -1.58 2.46
N SER A 105 8.04 -2.32 3.51
CA SER A 105 7.14 -2.65 4.61
C SER A 105 6.67 -1.42 5.38
N ASN A 106 5.37 -1.34 5.65
CA ASN A 106 4.77 -0.27 6.44
C ASN A 106 3.52 -0.78 7.17
N GLU A 107 3.70 -1.18 8.43
CA GLU A 107 2.62 -1.67 9.30
C GLU A 107 1.53 -0.61 9.51
N LEU A 108 1.94 0.62 9.85
CA LEU A 108 1.02 1.69 10.28
C LEU A 108 0.05 2.10 9.18
N PHE A 109 0.48 2.01 7.91
CA PHE A 109 -0.38 2.35 6.78
C PHE A 109 -1.62 1.47 6.68
N GLY A 110 -1.54 0.22 7.16
CA GLY A 110 -2.68 -0.71 7.24
C GLY A 110 -3.82 -0.23 8.15
N TYR A 111 -3.52 0.66 9.09
CA TYR A 111 -4.47 1.19 10.07
C TYR A 111 -4.91 2.64 9.76
N SER A 112 -4.54 3.16 8.60
CA SER A 112 -4.73 4.56 8.20
C SER A 112 -6.17 5.10 8.27
N ALA A 113 -7.18 4.24 8.22
CA ALA A 113 -8.59 4.64 8.27
C ALA A 113 -9.30 4.31 9.60
N LEU A 114 -8.57 3.80 10.61
CA LEU A 114 -9.15 3.41 11.91
C LEU A 114 -9.03 4.47 13.01
N GLU A 115 -8.36 5.60 12.73
CA GLU A 115 -8.15 6.73 13.64
C GLU A 115 -8.77 8.01 13.10
#